data_AF-A0A2T1GFK0-F1
#
_entry.id   AF-A0A2T1GFK0-F1
#
_cell.length_a   1.000
_cell.length_b   1.000
_cell.length_c   1.000
_cell.angle_alpha   90.00
_cell.angle_beta   90.00
_cell.angle_gamma   90.00
#
_symmetry.space_group_name_H-M   'P 1'
#
loop_
_entity.id
_entity.type
_entity.pdbx_description
1 polymer ?
#
loop_
_entity_poly.entity_id
_entity_poly.type
_entity_poly.pdbx_seq_one_letter_code
_entity_poly.pdbx_strand_id
1 'polypeptide(L)'
;MFVTNTLKLNLYIDRDIPLSLQVERFDRQADRIGYFSKYSLVLDDIDRECEEIYLNYCDRDSLLELGMSTQTGMLTSINLVQISKWDVGNLPLVPDRTVLGLPVFDIKLWVKKQYIEIEGAVKLLIVERSVVIILDETRTADRASINEKLIFGFADGYPCWIIVENLNSEQIDHIKNTIDRQVPIL
;
A
#
# COMPACT_ATOMS: atom_id res chain seq x y z
N MET A 1 25.79 11.91 -8.38
CA MET A 1 24.72 12.48 -9.22
C MET A 1 23.88 11.30 -9.67
N PHE A 2 22.76 11.07 -8.99
CA PHE A 2 21.91 9.92 -9.23
C PHE A 2 20.85 10.29 -10.28
N VAL A 3 20.65 9.42 -11.27
CA VAL A 3 19.63 9.60 -12.29
C VAL A 3 18.41 8.79 -11.84
N THR A 4 17.49 9.47 -11.18
CA THR A 4 16.14 8.96 -10.90
C THR A 4 15.34 9.02 -12.19
N ASN A 5 15.05 7.86 -12.79
CA ASN A 5 13.99 7.76 -13.78
C ASN A 5 12.69 7.48 -13.03
N THR A 6 12.04 8.54 -12.58
CA THR A 6 10.69 8.50 -12.02
C THR A 6 9.70 8.35 -13.17
N LEU A 7 9.02 7.21 -13.27
CA LEU A 7 7.86 7.10 -14.16
C LEU A 7 6.62 7.44 -13.32
N LYS A 8 6.28 8.73 -13.32
CA LYS A 8 5.11 9.24 -12.61
C LYS A 8 3.85 8.92 -13.40
N LEU A 9 3.07 7.92 -12.98
CA LEU A 9 1.77 7.64 -13.57
C LEU A 9 0.71 8.47 -12.83
N ASN A 10 0.47 9.69 -13.30
CA ASN A 10 -0.63 10.50 -12.78
C ASN A 10 -1.95 9.83 -13.19
N LEU A 11 -2.59 9.13 -12.26
CA LEU A 11 -3.94 8.60 -12.47
C LEU A 11 -4.92 9.75 -12.22
N TYR A 12 -5.32 10.41 -13.30
CA TYR A 12 -6.41 11.38 -13.26
C TYR A 12 -7.72 10.61 -13.06
N ILE A 13 -8.18 10.57 -11.81
CA ILE A 13 -9.50 10.09 -11.45
C ILE A 13 -10.40 11.33 -11.39
N ASP A 14 -11.41 11.36 -12.24
CA ASP A 14 -12.38 12.44 -12.30
C ASP A 14 -13.18 12.46 -10.96
N ARG A 15 -12.81 13.41 -10.08
CA ARG A 15 -13.49 13.99 -8.88
C ARG A 15 -13.83 13.00 -7.73
N ASP A 16 -13.42 13.15 -6.47
CA ASP A 16 -12.91 14.31 -5.69
C ASP A 16 -11.87 13.92 -4.60
N ILE A 17 -11.09 12.85 -4.76
CA ILE A 17 -9.74 12.69 -4.17
C ILE A 17 -8.88 11.94 -5.20
N PRO A 18 -7.81 12.54 -5.77
CA PRO A 18 -7.00 11.81 -6.73
C PRO A 18 -6.13 10.75 -6.00
N LEU A 19 -6.14 9.52 -6.49
CA LEU A 19 -5.16 8.50 -6.11
C LEU A 19 -4.06 8.56 -7.18
N SER A 20 -2.84 9.00 -6.85
CA SER A 20 -1.73 8.97 -7.81
C SER A 20 -0.88 7.72 -7.60
N LEU A 21 -0.72 6.89 -8.63
CA LEU A 21 0.20 5.76 -8.61
C LEU A 21 1.58 6.24 -9.09
N GLN A 22 2.50 6.46 -8.17
CA GLN A 22 3.84 6.91 -8.49
C GLN A 22 4.79 5.72 -8.52
N VAL A 23 5.47 5.52 -9.65
CA VAL A 23 6.53 4.51 -9.77
C VAL A 23 7.87 5.20 -9.56
N GLU A 24 8.50 4.91 -8.44
CA GLU A 24 9.84 5.38 -8.11
C GLU A 24 10.79 4.20 -8.12
N ARG A 25 11.83 4.24 -8.98
CA ARG A 25 12.93 3.29 -8.85
C ARG A 25 13.86 3.80 -7.76
N PHE A 26 14.06 3.01 -6.70
CA PHE A 26 14.83 3.43 -5.53
C PHE A 26 15.98 2.46 -5.25
N ASP A 27 17.18 3.00 -5.06
CA ASP A 27 18.33 2.24 -4.59
C ASP A 27 18.43 2.37 -3.07
N ARG A 28 17.95 1.38 -2.32
CA ARG A 28 18.18 1.32 -0.87
C ARG A 28 19.47 0.53 -0.60
N GLN A 29 20.56 1.23 -0.28
CA GLN A 29 21.72 0.59 0.36
C GLN A 29 21.36 0.27 1.81
N ALA A 30 20.85 -0.94 2.04
CA ALA A 30 20.71 -1.51 3.37
C ALA A 30 21.42 -2.86 3.38
N ASP A 31 22.76 -2.86 3.47
CA ASP A 31 23.68 -4.01 3.67
C ASP A 31 23.46 -5.29 2.83
N ARG A 32 22.55 -5.25 1.86
CA ARG A 32 22.23 -6.28 0.88
C ARG A 32 22.07 -5.56 -0.46
N ILE A 33 22.96 -5.89 -1.38
CA ILE A 33 22.95 -5.33 -2.73
C ILE A 33 21.68 -5.84 -3.42
N GLY A 34 20.69 -4.98 -3.58
CA GLY A 34 19.46 -5.26 -4.30
C GLY A 34 18.95 -3.98 -4.96
N TYR A 35 18.54 -4.08 -6.22
CA TYR A 35 17.83 -2.99 -6.90
C TYR A 35 16.36 -3.08 -6.55
N PHE A 36 15.77 -2.02 -5.99
CA PHE A 36 14.35 -1.98 -5.67
C PHE A 36 13.61 -1.12 -6.69
N SER A 37 12.48 -1.61 -7.15
CA SER A 37 11.43 -0.75 -7.69
C SER A 37 10.47 -0.45 -6.54
N LYS A 38 9.98 0.78 -6.39
CA LYS A 38 8.97 1.19 -5.41
C LYS A 38 7.73 1.67 -6.17
N TYR A 39 6.55 1.15 -5.80
CA TYR A 39 5.28 1.60 -6.38
C TYR A 39 4.44 2.18 -5.29
N SER A 40 4.15 3.47 -5.37
CA SER A 40 3.47 4.23 -4.33
C SER A 40 2.06 4.56 -4.79
N LEU A 41 1.02 4.04 -4.13
CA LEU A 41 -0.33 4.57 -4.21
C LEU A 41 -0.40 5.75 -3.23
N VAL A 42 -0.29 6.96 -3.76
CA VAL A 42 -0.29 8.21 -2.99
C VAL A 42 -1.71 8.77 -2.98
N LEU A 43 -2.24 9.05 -1.80
CA LEU A 43 -3.53 9.71 -1.61
C LEU A 43 -3.31 11.21 -1.77
N ASP A 44 -3.82 11.83 -2.83
CA ASP A 44 -3.41 13.20 -3.22
C ASP A 44 -3.96 14.33 -2.33
N ASP A 45 -4.90 14.04 -1.41
CA ASP A 45 -5.56 15.04 -0.56
C ASP A 45 -4.97 15.18 0.85
N ILE A 46 -3.79 14.59 1.09
CA ILE A 46 -3.17 14.69 2.41
C ILE A 46 -1.92 15.54 2.30
N ASP A 47 -1.91 16.60 3.12
CA ASP A 47 -0.89 17.62 3.25
C ASP A 47 0.51 17.09 2.90
N ARG A 48 0.93 17.33 1.65
CA ARG A 48 2.19 16.81 1.07
C ARG A 48 3.45 17.39 1.73
N GLU A 49 3.27 18.32 2.67
CA GLU A 49 4.33 18.94 3.47
C GLU A 49 4.56 18.22 4.81
N CYS A 50 3.79 17.18 5.14
CA CYS A 50 4.02 16.40 6.35
C CYS A 50 5.13 15.36 6.18
N GLU A 51 6.04 15.29 7.15
CA GLU A 51 6.97 14.16 7.29
C GLU A 51 6.16 12.86 7.49
N GLU A 52 6.52 11.82 6.74
CA GLU A 52 5.91 10.50 6.82
C GLU A 52 6.76 9.55 7.68
N ILE A 53 6.08 8.65 8.38
CA ILE A 53 6.67 7.43 8.96
C ILE A 53 5.99 6.21 8.36
N TYR A 54 6.70 5.08 8.31
CA TYR A 54 6.22 3.91 7.55
C TYR A 54 5.98 2.66 8.39
N LEU A 55 4.86 1.98 8.13
CA LEU A 55 4.64 0.59 8.53
C LEU A 55 5.04 -0.30 7.35
N ASN A 56 6.09 -1.10 7.52
CA ASN A 56 6.63 -1.94 6.46
C ASN A 56 6.23 -3.39 6.70
N TYR A 57 5.39 -3.94 5.83
CA TYR A 57 5.21 -5.39 5.74
C TYR A 57 6.27 -5.92 4.80
N CYS A 58 7.17 -6.74 5.34
CA CYS A 58 8.34 -7.20 4.62
C CYS A 58 8.52 -8.71 4.81
N ASP A 59 8.77 -9.40 3.71
CA ASP A 59 9.34 -10.74 3.72
C ASP A 59 10.45 -10.84 2.65
N ARG A 60 10.84 -12.06 2.27
CA ARG A 60 11.86 -12.25 1.24
C ARG A 60 11.44 -11.74 -0.14
N ASP A 61 10.15 -11.82 -0.46
CA ASP A 61 9.62 -11.70 -1.81
C ASP A 61 8.64 -10.53 -1.97
N SER A 62 8.37 -9.80 -0.90
CA SER A 62 7.42 -8.69 -0.84
C SER A 62 7.85 -7.60 0.14
N LEU A 63 7.56 -6.36 -0.25
CA LEU A 63 7.68 -5.17 0.59
C LEU A 63 6.51 -4.24 0.29
N LEU A 64 5.69 -3.96 1.30
CA LEU A 64 4.63 -2.96 1.30
C LEU A 64 4.93 -1.93 2.38
N GLU A 65 4.85 -0.64 2.04
CA GLU A 65 5.01 0.45 3.01
C GLU A 65 3.70 1.23 3.13
N LEU A 66 3.13 1.29 4.33
CA LEU A 66 2.02 2.19 4.63
C LEU A 66 2.61 3.46 5.23
N GLY A 67 2.47 4.59 4.55
CA GLY A 67 2.89 5.89 5.06
C GLY A 67 1.82 6.50 5.94
N MET A 68 2.23 7.08 7.06
CA MET A 68 1.36 7.88 7.93
C MET A 68 1.98 9.24 8.22
N SER A 69 1.12 10.25 8.36
CA SER A 69 1.53 11.60 8.78
C SER A 69 2.07 11.54 10.20
N THR A 70 3.27 12.10 10.41
CA THR A 70 3.87 12.28 11.75
C THR A 70 3.07 13.20 12.66
N GLN A 71 2.20 14.06 12.10
CA GLN A 71 1.40 15.01 12.87
C GLN A 71 0.09 14.39 13.36
N THR A 72 -0.59 13.65 12.49
CA THR A 72 -1.96 13.16 12.75
C THR A 72 -2.06 11.65 12.93
N GLY A 73 -1.05 10.88 12.47
CA GLY A 73 -1.11 9.42 12.41
C GLY A 73 -2.04 8.88 11.31
N MET A 74 -2.64 9.75 10.50
CA MET A 74 -3.51 9.36 9.39
C MET A 74 -2.69 8.72 8.27
N LEU A 75 -3.24 7.68 7.64
CA LEU A 75 -2.65 7.04 6.45
C LEU A 75 -2.54 8.04 5.29
N THR A 76 -1.37 8.17 4.69
CA THR A 76 -1.05 9.11 3.60
C THR A 76 -0.64 8.43 2.31
N SER A 77 -0.03 7.24 2.39
CA SER A 77 0.42 6.49 1.22
C SER A 77 0.37 4.98 1.44
N ILE A 78 0.22 4.23 0.36
CA ILE A 78 0.28 2.76 0.32
C ILE A 78 1.24 2.37 -0.79
N ASN A 79 2.45 1.98 -0.45
CA ASN A 79 3.50 1.72 -1.42
C ASN A 79 3.75 0.21 -1.57
N LEU A 80 3.23 -0.38 -2.64
CA LEU A 80 3.60 -1.70 -3.13
C LEU A 80 5.04 -1.67 -3.66
N VAL A 81 6.06 -1.75 -2.81
CA VAL A 81 7.46 -1.66 -3.27
C VAL A 81 7.82 -2.88 -4.11
N GLN A 82 7.71 -4.05 -3.52
CA GLN A 82 7.98 -5.32 -4.18
C GLN A 82 6.82 -6.26 -3.91
N ILE A 83 6.29 -6.90 -4.94
CA ILE A 83 5.27 -7.93 -4.83
C ILE A 83 5.61 -8.98 -5.87
N SER A 84 5.99 -10.19 -5.44
CA SER A 84 6.49 -11.23 -6.34
C SER A 84 5.47 -11.76 -7.34
N LYS A 85 4.18 -11.72 -6.99
CA LYS A 85 3.10 -12.19 -7.85
C LYS A 85 1.76 -11.55 -7.49
N TRP A 86 0.86 -11.53 -8.46
CA TRP A 86 -0.56 -11.30 -8.26
C TRP A 86 -1.33 -12.59 -8.56
N ASP A 87 -2.53 -12.71 -7.99
CA ASP A 87 -3.44 -13.83 -8.27
C ASP A 87 -4.86 -13.30 -8.52
N VAL A 88 -5.75 -14.18 -9.00
CA VAL A 88 -7.19 -13.90 -9.06
C VAL A 88 -7.84 -14.46 -7.80
N GLY A 89 -8.70 -13.68 -7.16
CA GLY A 89 -9.30 -14.06 -5.89
C GLY A 89 -10.74 -13.61 -5.72
N ASN A 90 -11.21 -13.69 -4.47
CA ASN A 90 -12.49 -13.14 -4.05
C ASN A 90 -12.26 -11.91 -3.17
N LEU A 91 -13.24 -11.00 -3.14
CA LEU A 91 -13.24 -9.92 -2.16
C LEU A 91 -13.41 -10.51 -0.75
N PRO A 92 -12.65 -10.02 0.25
CA PRO A 92 -12.90 -10.41 1.62
C PRO A 92 -14.24 -9.85 2.09
N LEU A 93 -14.88 -10.54 3.03
CA LEU A 93 -16.13 -10.08 3.62
C LEU A 93 -15.87 -8.81 4.43
N VAL A 94 -16.55 -7.71 4.08
CA VAL A 94 -16.50 -6.48 4.88
C VAL A 94 -17.33 -6.70 6.15
N PRO A 95 -16.75 -6.50 7.35
CA PRO A 95 -17.46 -6.71 8.61
C PRO A 95 -18.52 -5.62 8.85
N ASP A 96 -19.55 -5.95 9.64
CA ASP A 96 -20.65 -5.03 9.97
C ASP A 96 -20.19 -3.75 10.70
N ARG A 97 -19.07 -3.83 11.44
CA ARG A 97 -18.52 -2.69 12.19
C ARG A 97 -17.65 -1.83 11.26
N THR A 98 -18.26 -0.83 10.66
CA THR A 98 -17.57 0.10 9.74
C THR A 98 -17.42 1.51 10.30
N VAL A 99 -16.30 2.16 10.01
CA VAL A 99 -16.04 3.58 10.30
C VAL A 99 -15.77 4.31 8.99
N LEU A 100 -16.28 5.53 8.83
CA LEU A 100 -16.02 6.36 7.65
C LEU A 100 -14.71 7.14 7.83
N GLY A 101 -13.91 7.21 6.76
CA GLY A 101 -12.63 7.90 6.70
C GLY A 101 -11.43 6.98 6.59
N LEU A 102 -10.24 7.58 6.52
CA LEU A 102 -8.97 6.86 6.52
C LEU A 102 -8.62 6.38 7.92
N PRO A 103 -7.88 5.26 8.04
CA PRO A 103 -7.43 4.80 9.34
C PRO A 103 -6.40 5.77 9.94
N VAL A 104 -6.47 5.90 11.28
CA VAL A 104 -5.52 6.66 12.09
C VAL A 104 -4.75 5.67 12.95
N PHE A 105 -3.42 5.71 12.85
CA PHE A 105 -2.51 4.85 13.58
C PHE A 105 -1.94 5.59 14.80
N ASP A 106 -1.82 4.89 15.94
CA ASP A 106 -1.14 5.43 17.11
C ASP A 106 0.38 5.35 16.93
N ILE A 107 0.91 6.38 16.28
CA ILE A 107 2.33 6.51 15.96
C ILE A 107 3.19 6.90 17.17
N LYS A 108 2.59 7.30 18.31
CA LYS A 108 3.34 7.70 19.51
C LYS A 108 4.12 6.54 20.09
N LEU A 109 3.65 5.32 19.86
CA LEU A 109 4.27 4.08 20.30
C LEU A 109 5.55 3.74 19.54
N TRP A 110 5.90 4.50 18.48
CA TRP A 110 6.95 4.13 17.53
C TRP A 110 8.32 4.72 17.91
N VAL A 111 8.40 5.42 19.05
CA VAL A 111 9.64 5.85 19.73
C VAL A 111 10.66 6.51 18.78
N LYS A 112 10.20 7.47 17.97
CA LYS A 112 11.02 8.22 16.99
C LYS A 112 11.66 7.37 15.87
N LYS A 113 11.19 6.14 15.65
CA LYS A 113 11.58 5.39 14.45
C LYS A 113 10.87 5.98 13.25
N GLN A 114 11.62 6.12 12.15
CA GLN A 114 11.04 6.52 10.85
C GLN A 114 10.24 5.40 10.20
N TYR A 115 10.48 4.15 10.61
CA TYR A 115 9.71 3.00 10.14
C TYR A 115 9.63 1.90 11.20
N ILE A 116 8.55 1.11 11.14
CA ILE A 116 8.35 -0.13 11.89
C ILE A 116 8.24 -1.26 10.88
N GLU A 117 8.99 -2.34 11.08
CA GLU A 117 8.93 -3.54 10.23
C GLU A 117 8.04 -4.59 10.89
N ILE A 118 7.16 -5.18 10.09
CA ILE A 118 6.33 -6.35 10.38
C ILE A 118 6.80 -7.46 9.43
N GLU A 119 7.27 -8.57 10.02
CA GLU A 119 7.60 -9.76 9.25
C GLU A 119 6.30 -10.43 8.77
N GLY A 120 6.07 -10.43 7.45
CA GLY A 120 4.85 -10.99 6.89
C GLY A 120 4.78 -10.86 5.37
N ALA A 121 4.37 -11.95 4.71
CA ALA A 121 4.18 -11.99 3.27
C ALA A 121 2.94 -11.19 2.87
N VAL A 122 3.10 -10.31 1.88
CA VAL A 122 1.97 -9.56 1.30
C VAL A 122 1.49 -10.28 0.05
N LYS A 123 0.20 -10.60 -0.01
CA LYS A 123 -0.43 -11.18 -1.21
C LYS A 123 -1.28 -10.14 -1.91
N LEU A 124 -1.18 -10.07 -3.23
CA LEU A 124 -1.99 -9.19 -4.05
C LEU A 124 -2.97 -10.01 -4.89
N LEU A 125 -4.26 -9.71 -4.77
CA LEU A 125 -5.33 -10.31 -5.55
C LEU A 125 -5.96 -9.25 -6.45
N ILE A 126 -6.28 -9.63 -7.68
CA ILE A 126 -7.10 -8.82 -8.58
C ILE A 126 -8.48 -9.44 -8.65
N VAL A 127 -9.50 -8.65 -8.35
CA VAL A 127 -10.91 -9.06 -8.40
C VAL A 127 -11.67 -8.02 -9.20
N GLU A 128 -12.04 -8.35 -10.44
CA GLU A 128 -12.72 -7.44 -11.36
C GLU A 128 -11.99 -6.08 -11.50
N ARG A 129 -12.55 -5.02 -10.91
CA ARG A 129 -12.05 -3.64 -10.89
C ARG A 129 -11.45 -3.23 -9.54
N SER A 130 -11.05 -4.21 -8.76
CA SER A 130 -10.49 -4.00 -7.44
C SER A 130 -9.15 -4.72 -7.27
N VAL A 131 -8.26 -4.11 -6.49
CA VAL A 131 -7.03 -4.73 -5.98
C VAL A 131 -7.25 -5.01 -4.50
N VAL A 132 -6.97 -6.24 -4.08
CA VAL A 132 -6.98 -6.63 -2.67
C VAL A 132 -5.55 -6.94 -2.25
N ILE A 133 -5.09 -6.28 -1.19
CA ILE A 133 -3.80 -6.51 -0.56
C ILE A 133 -4.07 -7.24 0.75
N ILE A 134 -3.64 -8.49 0.85
CA ILE A 134 -3.75 -9.30 2.06
C ILE A 134 -2.45 -9.17 2.86
N LEU A 135 -2.57 -8.72 4.10
CA LEU A 135 -1.48 -8.53 5.06
C LEU A 135 -1.38 -9.69 6.05
N ASP A 136 -2.53 -10.28 6.41
CA ASP A 136 -2.61 -11.47 7.26
C ASP A 136 -3.83 -12.30 6.85
N GLU A 137 -3.60 -13.44 6.21
CA GLU A 137 -4.66 -14.34 5.74
C GLU A 137 -5.28 -15.19 6.86
N THR A 138 -4.65 -15.24 8.04
CA THR A 138 -5.11 -16.06 9.15
C THR A 138 -6.17 -15.36 10.01
N ARG A 139 -6.31 -14.03 9.84
CA ARG A 139 -7.23 -13.21 10.61
C ARG A 139 -8.48 -12.85 9.82
N THR A 140 -9.62 -12.89 10.50
CA THR A 140 -10.88 -12.36 9.98
C THR A 140 -11.07 -10.96 10.52
N ALA A 141 -11.38 -10.00 9.64
CA ALA A 141 -11.60 -8.62 10.06
C ALA A 141 -12.83 -8.51 10.99
N ASP A 142 -12.67 -7.82 12.11
CA ASP A 142 -13.72 -7.49 13.06
C ASP A 142 -14.27 -6.06 12.90
N ARG A 143 -13.53 -5.22 12.15
CA ARG A 143 -13.85 -3.83 11.86
C ARG A 143 -13.28 -3.41 10.50
N ALA A 144 -13.94 -2.47 9.84
CA ALA A 144 -13.39 -1.83 8.64
C ALA A 144 -13.40 -0.30 8.71
N SER A 145 -12.42 0.34 8.06
CA SER A 145 -12.41 1.77 7.75
C SER A 145 -12.67 1.95 6.27
N ILE A 146 -13.61 2.80 5.89
CA ILE A 146 -14.05 2.99 4.50
C ILE A 146 -13.86 4.46 4.12
N ASN A 147 -13.08 4.70 3.07
CA ASN A 147 -12.94 6.01 2.43
C ASN A 147 -13.05 5.83 0.92
N GLU A 148 -14.21 6.19 0.36
CA GLU A 148 -14.49 6.17 -1.08
C GLU A 148 -14.06 4.87 -1.78
N LYS A 149 -12.85 4.85 -2.34
CA LYS A 149 -12.26 3.73 -3.09
C LYS A 149 -11.35 2.84 -2.25
N LEU A 150 -11.22 3.11 -0.97
CA LEU A 150 -10.25 2.48 -0.09
C LEU A 150 -10.95 1.88 1.12
N ILE A 151 -10.77 0.58 1.33
CA ILE A 151 -11.34 -0.14 2.47
C ILE A 151 -10.21 -0.84 3.20
N PHE A 152 -10.07 -0.58 4.49
CA PHE A 152 -9.13 -1.26 5.38
C PHE A 152 -9.88 -2.21 6.30
N GLY A 153 -9.56 -3.49 6.26
CA GLY A 153 -9.99 -4.47 7.26
C GLY A 153 -9.01 -4.52 8.42
N PHE A 154 -9.54 -4.52 9.64
CA PHE A 154 -8.79 -4.66 10.88
C PHE A 154 -9.24 -5.90 11.65
N ALA A 155 -8.31 -6.57 12.30
CA ALA A 155 -8.56 -7.64 13.25
C ALA A 155 -7.72 -7.38 14.52
N ASP A 156 -8.36 -7.34 15.68
CA ASP A 156 -7.71 -7.05 16.97
C ASP A 156 -6.91 -5.73 16.97
N GLY A 157 -7.37 -4.75 16.19
CA GLY A 157 -6.70 -3.44 16.05
C GLY A 157 -5.54 -3.39 15.04
N TYR A 158 -5.21 -4.49 14.36
CA TYR A 158 -4.17 -4.55 13.32
C TYR A 158 -4.79 -4.66 11.93
N PRO A 159 -4.25 -3.99 10.89
CA PRO A 159 -4.78 -4.12 9.54
C PRO A 159 -4.44 -5.52 8.99
N CYS A 160 -5.43 -6.22 8.44
CA CYS A 160 -5.28 -7.57 7.89
C CYS A 160 -5.46 -7.63 6.37
N TRP A 161 -6.21 -6.69 5.80
CA TRP A 161 -6.32 -6.54 4.35
C TRP A 161 -6.70 -5.11 3.96
N ILE A 162 -6.44 -4.77 2.70
CA ILE A 162 -6.76 -3.48 2.08
C ILE A 162 -7.45 -3.76 0.74
N ILE A 163 -8.54 -3.06 0.43
CA ILE A 163 -9.18 -3.09 -0.88
C ILE A 163 -9.04 -1.69 -1.50
N VAL A 164 -8.60 -1.65 -2.76
CA VAL A 164 -8.68 -0.47 -3.63
C VAL A 164 -9.70 -0.77 -4.71
N GLU A 165 -10.82 -0.06 -4.69
CA GLU A 165 -11.98 -0.27 -5.57
C GLU A 165 -12.01 0.73 -6.74
N ASN A 166 -12.90 0.45 -7.70
CA ASN A 166 -13.23 1.35 -8.81
C ASN A 166 -12.00 1.73 -9.65
N LEU A 167 -11.10 0.77 -9.86
CA LEU A 167 -9.99 0.87 -10.80
C LEU A 167 -10.49 0.62 -12.22
N ASN A 168 -10.00 1.41 -13.17
CA ASN A 168 -10.26 1.18 -14.58
C ASN A 168 -9.35 0.06 -15.13
N SER A 169 -9.67 -0.45 -16.32
CA SER A 169 -8.93 -1.57 -16.92
C SER A 169 -7.45 -1.21 -17.16
N GLU A 170 -7.15 0.02 -17.57
CA GLU A 170 -5.77 0.48 -17.80
C GLU A 170 -4.95 0.45 -16.51
N GLN A 171 -5.54 0.83 -15.38
CA GLN A 171 -4.93 0.77 -14.05
C GLN A 171 -4.64 -0.68 -13.63
N ILE A 172 -5.62 -1.56 -13.78
CA ILE A 172 -5.46 -2.98 -13.45
C ILE A 172 -4.37 -3.62 -14.32
N ASP A 173 -4.40 -3.38 -15.63
CA ASP A 173 -3.40 -3.92 -16.56
C ASP A 173 -2.01 -3.36 -16.27
N HIS A 174 -1.91 -2.09 -15.87
CA HIS A 174 -0.66 -1.50 -15.45
C HIS A 174 -0.09 -2.18 -14.20
N ILE A 175 -0.91 -2.45 -13.18
CA ILE A 175 -0.50 -3.15 -11.95
C ILE A 175 0.00 -4.57 -12.27
N LYS A 176 -0.74 -5.33 -13.08
CA LYS A 176 -0.35 -6.68 -13.49
C LYS A 176 0.98 -6.70 -14.23
N ASN A 177 1.08 -5.92 -15.31
CA ASN A 177 2.29 -5.82 -16.13
C ASN A 177 3.51 -5.37 -15.32
N THR A 178 3.27 -4.53 -14.33
CA THR A 178 4.29 -4.05 -13.42
C THR A 178 4.84 -5.17 -12.57
N ILE A 179 3.97 -5.92 -11.90
CA ILE A 179 4.34 -7.05 -11.04
C ILE A 179 5.04 -8.13 -11.87
N ASP A 180 4.51 -8.49 -13.03
CA ASP A 180 5.06 -9.53 -13.91
C ASP A 180 6.46 -9.21 -14.45
N ARG A 181 6.84 -7.93 -14.46
CA ARG A 181 8.17 -7.46 -14.92
C ARG A 181 9.16 -7.25 -13.77
N GLN A 182 8.73 -7.42 -12.51
CA GLN A 182 9.65 -7.36 -11.38
C GLN A 182 10.57 -8.60 -11.42
N VAL A 183 11.87 -8.36 -11.35
CA VAL A 183 12.87 -9.42 -11.27
C VAL A 183 13.04 -9.78 -9.78
N PRO A 184 12.89 -11.05 -9.38
CA PRO A 184 13.09 -11.45 -7.99
C PRO A 184 14.53 -11.15 -7.54
N ILE A 185 14.67 -10.66 -6.31
CA ILE A 185 15.96 -10.38 -5.69
C ILE A 185 16.65 -11.72 -5.40
N LEU A 186 17.79 -11.97 -6.05
CA LEU A 186 18.65 -13.14 -5.80
C LEU A 186 19.49 -12.95 -4.55
#